data_AF-A0A0A9BJ38-F1
#
_entry.id   AF-A0A0A9BJ38-F1
#
_cell.length_a   1.000
_cell.length_b   1.000
_cell.length_c   1.000
_cell.angle_alpha   90.00
_cell.angle_beta   90.00
_cell.angle_gamma   90.00
#
_symmetry.space_group_name_H-M   'P 1'
#
loop_
_entity.id
_entity.type
_entity.pdbx_description
1 polymer ?
#
loop_
_entity_poly.entity_id
_entity_poly.type
_entity_poly.pdbx_seq_one_letter_code
_entity_poly.pdbx_strand_id
1 'polypeptide(L)'
;MFLTISGCSSLVQDSPDQSIEGADISGCALELSELDIDHPALLYKEPLQSITTVKRLRISGGPELTLLPEEWLLHNYQALEEIVVYDASHLQCLPQAMASLTSLQSLQISHANLIQALPDIPSSLSNLRMDNCHSELKKGYKKNVGPDWTKIADIRDVDIC
;
A
#
# COMPACT_ATOMS: atom_id res chain seq x y z
N MET A 1 -6.92 -16.58 -4.04
CA MET A 1 -7.10 -16.17 -5.46
C MET A 1 -6.20 -14.96 -5.74
N PHE A 2 -5.70 -14.79 -6.97
CA PHE A 2 -4.95 -13.60 -7.39
C PHE A 2 -5.71 -12.86 -8.50
N LEU A 3 -5.75 -11.53 -8.42
CA LEU A 3 -6.35 -10.65 -9.42
C LEU A 3 -5.33 -9.58 -9.81
N THR A 4 -5.14 -9.39 -11.12
CA THR A 4 -4.38 -8.28 -11.69
C THR A 4 -5.32 -7.38 -12.47
N ILE A 5 -5.28 -6.08 -12.20
CA ILE A 5 -5.99 -5.06 -12.95
C ILE A 5 -4.95 -4.08 -13.51
N SER A 6 -4.84 -4.02 -14.83
CA SER A 6 -3.84 -3.21 -15.53
C SER A 6 -4.41 -2.60 -16.80
N GLY A 7 -3.99 -1.38 -17.14
CA GLY A 7 -4.48 -0.62 -18.28
C GLY A 7 -5.83 0.05 -18.04
N CYS A 8 -6.21 0.31 -16.79
CA CYS A 8 -7.56 0.74 -16.42
C CYS A 8 -7.75 2.25 -16.27
N SER A 9 -6.93 3.06 -16.93
CA SER A 9 -7.04 4.54 -16.90
C SER A 9 -8.40 5.07 -17.37
N SER A 10 -9.12 4.32 -18.21
CA SER A 10 -10.47 4.66 -18.68
C SER A 10 -11.59 4.39 -17.66
N LEU A 11 -11.39 3.51 -16.67
CA LEU A 11 -12.41 3.18 -15.65
C LEU A 11 -12.48 4.19 -14.51
N VAL A 12 -11.55 5.14 -14.47
CA VAL A 12 -11.51 6.25 -13.49
C VAL A 12 -12.31 7.46 -13.98
N GLN A 13 -12.72 7.48 -15.25
CA GLN A 13 -13.58 8.52 -15.80
C GLN A 13 -15.04 8.25 -15.41
N ASP A 14 -15.56 9.01 -14.44
CA ASP A 14 -16.99 9.03 -14.15
C ASP A 14 -17.76 9.56 -15.37
N SER A 15 -18.51 8.69 -16.03
CA SER A 15 -19.71 9.11 -16.75
C SER A 15 -20.86 9.19 -15.74
N PRO A 16 -21.57 10.32 -15.61
CA PRO A 16 -22.76 10.39 -14.77
C PRO A 16 -23.88 9.57 -15.43
N ASP A 17 -24.63 8.85 -14.60
CA ASP A 17 -25.75 7.96 -14.92
C ASP A 17 -25.42 6.63 -15.61
N GLN A 18 -25.41 5.56 -14.81
CA GLN A 18 -26.39 4.48 -14.96
C GLN A 18 -26.52 3.72 -13.64
N SER A 19 -27.67 3.86 -13.00
CA SER A 19 -28.15 3.00 -11.93
C SER A 19 -28.22 1.56 -12.45
N ILE A 20 -27.31 0.72 -11.99
CA ILE A 20 -27.46 -0.73 -12.09
C ILE A 20 -28.13 -1.17 -10.80
N GLU A 21 -29.42 -1.52 -10.89
CA GLU A 21 -30.16 -2.19 -9.83
C GLU A 21 -29.45 -3.48 -9.42
N GLY A 22 -29.48 -3.73 -8.11
CA GLY A 22 -28.61 -4.66 -7.40
C GLY A 22 -28.59 -6.09 -7.95
N ALA A 23 -27.38 -6.60 -8.13
CA ALA A 23 -27.14 -8.01 -7.90
C ALA A 23 -26.95 -8.20 -6.39
N ASP A 24 -27.86 -8.92 -5.75
CA ASP A 24 -27.62 -9.49 -4.43
C ASP A 24 -26.46 -10.49 -4.54
N ILE A 25 -25.25 -10.03 -4.20
CA ILE A 25 -24.04 -10.85 -4.10
C ILE A 25 -23.81 -11.32 -2.65
N SER A 26 -24.88 -11.44 -1.85
CA SER A 26 -24.87 -12.13 -0.56
C SER A 26 -24.56 -13.63 -0.77
N GLY A 27 -23.27 -13.95 -0.96
CA GLY A 27 -22.79 -15.33 -1.03
C GLY A 27 -21.49 -15.54 -1.79
N CYS A 28 -21.01 -14.58 -2.59
CA CYS A 28 -19.70 -14.70 -3.24
C CYS A 28 -18.62 -14.04 -2.37
N ALA A 29 -18.22 -14.71 -1.30
CA ALA A 29 -16.97 -14.36 -0.62
C ALA A 29 -15.81 -14.75 -1.55
N LEU A 30 -15.46 -13.86 -2.47
CA LEU A 30 -14.22 -13.99 -3.22
C LEU A 30 -13.08 -13.83 -2.20
N GLU A 31 -12.44 -14.96 -1.85
CA GLU A 31 -11.21 -14.97 -1.05
C GLU A 31 -10.04 -14.52 -1.93
N LEU A 32 -10.04 -13.22 -2.24
CA LEU A 32 -8.97 -12.59 -2.96
C LEU A 32 -7.79 -12.40 -2.00
N SER A 33 -6.78 -13.23 -2.14
CA SER A 33 -5.60 -13.20 -1.28
C SER A 33 -4.53 -12.24 -1.81
N GLU A 34 -4.52 -11.99 -3.11
CA GLU A 34 -3.53 -11.15 -3.75
C GLU A 34 -4.20 -10.23 -4.77
N LEU A 35 -3.87 -8.94 -4.71
CA LEU A 35 -4.40 -7.91 -5.58
C LEU A 35 -3.23 -7.11 -6.15
N ASP A 36 -3.16 -7.02 -7.47
CA ASP A 36 -2.20 -6.19 -8.20
C ASP A 36 -2.97 -5.16 -9.04
N ILE A 37 -2.73 -3.88 -8.80
CA ILE A 37 -3.43 -2.77 -9.46
C ILE A 37 -2.43 -1.78 -10.04
N ASP A 38 -2.77 -1.19 -11.18
CA ASP A 38 -2.02 -0.09 -11.74
C ASP A 38 -2.41 1.26 -11.12
N HIS A 39 -3.69 1.44 -10.78
CA HIS A 39 -4.25 2.71 -10.31
C HIS A 39 -4.91 2.59 -8.92
N PRO A 40 -4.50 3.39 -7.92
CA PRO A 40 -5.04 3.30 -6.55
C PRO A 40 -6.54 3.57 -6.43
N ALA A 41 -7.14 4.33 -7.35
CA ALA A 41 -8.56 4.67 -7.33
C ALA A 41 -9.47 3.45 -7.49
N LEU A 42 -8.96 2.35 -8.06
CA LEU A 42 -9.69 1.10 -8.22
C LEU A 42 -10.10 0.49 -6.87
N LEU A 43 -9.36 0.77 -5.79
CA LEU A 43 -9.65 0.28 -4.45
C LEU A 43 -10.93 0.89 -3.86
N TYR A 44 -11.41 2.01 -4.41
CA TYR A 44 -12.66 2.66 -4.00
C TYR A 44 -13.86 2.29 -4.90
N LYS A 45 -13.69 1.34 -5.82
CA LYS A 45 -14.77 0.84 -6.69
C LYS A 45 -15.15 -0.57 -6.27
N GLU A 46 -16.44 -0.87 -6.28
CA GLU A 46 -16.90 -2.26 -6.09
C GLU A 46 -16.45 -3.15 -7.26
N PRO A 47 -16.13 -4.44 -7.01
CA PRO A 47 -16.21 -5.11 -5.72
C PRO A 47 -15.00 -4.89 -4.80
N LEU A 48 -13.94 -4.19 -5.24
CA LEU A 48 -12.68 -4.11 -4.49
C LEU A 48 -12.81 -3.37 -3.16
N GLN A 49 -13.69 -2.38 -3.08
CA GLN A 49 -13.95 -1.60 -1.86
C GLN A 49 -14.40 -2.47 -0.69
N SER A 50 -15.16 -3.54 -0.94
CA SER A 50 -15.74 -4.40 0.10
C SER A 50 -14.89 -5.61 0.49
N ILE A 51 -13.75 -5.84 -0.20
CA ILE A 51 -12.87 -6.99 0.08
C ILE A 51 -12.06 -6.75 1.35
N THR A 52 -12.09 -7.74 2.26
CA THR A 52 -11.35 -7.74 3.54
C THR A 52 -10.39 -8.91 3.70
N THR A 53 -10.18 -9.69 2.63
CA THR A 53 -9.39 -10.94 2.64
C THR A 53 -8.01 -10.80 2.00
N VAL A 54 -7.63 -9.59 1.54
CA VAL A 54 -6.38 -9.38 0.80
C VAL A 54 -5.17 -9.50 1.72
N LYS A 55 -4.28 -10.42 1.38
CA LYS A 55 -3.01 -10.64 2.07
C LYS A 55 -1.86 -9.90 1.42
N ARG A 56 -1.86 -9.77 0.09
CA ARG A 56 -0.81 -9.06 -0.65
C ARG A 56 -1.42 -8.03 -1.57
N LEU A 57 -1.03 -6.78 -1.38
CA LEU A 57 -1.38 -5.67 -2.24
C LEU A 57 -0.13 -5.22 -3.01
N ARG A 58 -0.24 -5.19 -4.34
CA ARG A 58 0.76 -4.64 -5.23
C ARG A 58 0.16 -3.46 -5.98
N ILE A 59 0.86 -2.33 -5.99
CA ILE A 59 0.44 -1.11 -6.69
C ILE A 59 1.57 -0.74 -7.65
N SER A 60 1.28 -0.69 -8.95
CA SER A 60 2.26 -0.22 -9.94
C SER A 60 2.68 1.22 -9.65
N GLY A 61 1.72 2.09 -9.31
CA GLY A 61 1.98 3.46 -8.86
C GLY A 61 2.02 4.45 -10.02
N GLY A 62 2.91 5.45 -9.93
CA GLY A 62 3.04 6.52 -10.91
C GLY A 62 2.42 7.86 -10.47
N PRO A 63 2.20 8.81 -11.41
CA PRO A 63 1.84 10.20 -11.09
C PRO A 63 0.56 10.38 -10.27
N GLU A 64 -0.38 9.45 -10.40
CA GLU A 64 -1.66 9.47 -9.69
C GLU A 64 -1.54 9.01 -8.23
N LEU A 65 -0.47 8.26 -7.88
CA LEU A 65 -0.26 7.75 -6.52
C LEU A 65 0.44 8.80 -5.66
N THR A 66 -0.30 9.85 -5.30
CA THR A 66 0.19 10.91 -4.41
C THR A 66 0.13 10.53 -2.93
N LEU A 67 -0.83 9.66 -2.58
CA LEU A 67 -1.06 9.09 -1.25
C LEU A 67 -1.46 7.62 -1.37
N LEU A 68 -1.14 6.80 -0.37
CA LEU A 68 -1.71 5.46 -0.26
C LEU A 68 -3.18 5.54 0.23
N PRO A 69 -4.04 4.60 -0.19
CA PRO A 69 -5.45 4.59 0.18
C PRO A 69 -5.64 4.08 1.62
N GLU A 70 -5.44 4.99 2.59
CA GLU A 70 -5.43 4.68 4.02
C GLU A 70 -6.68 3.92 4.47
N GLU A 71 -7.88 4.38 4.09
CA GLU A 71 -9.13 3.72 4.47
C GLU A 71 -9.17 2.27 3.99
N TRP A 72 -8.79 2.00 2.73
CA TRP A 72 -8.83 0.64 2.19
C TRP A 72 -7.82 -0.29 2.89
N LEU A 73 -6.62 0.23 3.19
CA LEU A 73 -5.61 -0.51 3.95
C LEU A 73 -6.14 -0.86 5.35
N LEU A 74 -6.81 0.07 6.01
CA LEU A 74 -7.43 -0.15 7.32
C LEU A 74 -8.60 -1.12 7.28
N HIS A 75 -9.34 -1.24 6.18
CA HIS A 75 -10.34 -2.30 6.02
C HIS A 75 -9.70 -3.70 5.95
N ASN A 76 -8.46 -3.82 5.47
CA ASN A 76 -7.73 -5.09 5.34
C ASN A 76 -6.68 -5.31 6.44
N TYR A 77 -6.67 -4.52 7.52
CA TYR A 77 -5.60 -4.47 8.53
C TYR A 77 -5.25 -5.80 9.23
N GLN A 78 -6.19 -6.75 9.30
CA GLN A 78 -5.97 -8.09 9.89
C GLN A 78 -5.54 -9.16 8.88
N ALA A 79 -5.73 -8.91 7.59
CA ALA A 79 -5.40 -9.87 6.53
C ALA A 79 -4.11 -9.48 5.81
N LEU A 80 -3.83 -8.19 5.69
CA LEU A 80 -2.74 -7.67 4.88
C LEU A 80 -1.37 -8.00 5.49
N GLU A 81 -0.63 -8.88 4.80
CA GLU A 81 0.69 -9.38 5.18
C GLU A 81 1.80 -8.69 4.38
N GLU A 82 1.52 -8.22 3.15
CA GLU A 82 2.50 -7.57 2.28
C GLU A 82 1.91 -6.40 1.49
N ILE A 83 2.66 -5.30 1.43
CA ILE A 83 2.42 -4.18 0.52
C ILE A 83 3.67 -3.97 -0.35
N VAL A 84 3.47 -3.93 -1.66
CA VAL A 84 4.50 -3.56 -2.64
C VAL A 84 4.01 -2.38 -3.47
N VAL A 85 4.81 -1.32 -3.54
CA VAL A 85 4.60 -0.17 -4.44
C VAL A 85 5.79 -0.08 -5.38
N TYR A 86 5.57 -0.24 -6.68
CA TYR A 86 6.65 -0.30 -7.66
C TYR A 86 7.15 1.08 -8.12
N ASP A 87 6.26 2.06 -8.22
CA ASP A 87 6.62 3.45 -8.56
C ASP A 87 5.94 4.43 -7.59
N ALA A 88 6.67 4.80 -6.53
CA ALA A 88 6.24 5.78 -5.54
C ALA A 88 6.80 7.19 -5.82
N SER A 89 7.18 7.50 -7.07
CA SER A 89 7.87 8.75 -7.42
C SER A 89 7.10 10.03 -7.05
N HIS A 90 5.78 9.92 -6.93
CA HIS A 90 4.88 11.02 -6.56
C HIS A 90 4.26 10.86 -5.15
N LEU A 91 4.55 9.76 -4.45
CA LEU A 91 4.00 9.47 -3.13
C LEU A 91 4.66 10.36 -2.08
N GLN A 92 3.88 11.25 -1.47
CA GLN A 92 4.43 12.28 -0.57
C GLN A 92 4.80 11.73 0.81
N CYS A 93 3.97 10.83 1.33
CA CYS A 93 4.15 10.22 2.64
C CYS A 93 3.40 8.88 2.72
N LEU A 94 3.72 8.10 3.75
CA LEU A 94 2.93 6.94 4.12
C LEU A 94 1.79 7.34 5.07
N PRO A 95 0.68 6.56 5.09
CA PRO A 95 -0.43 6.74 6.02
C PRO A 95 0.04 6.85 7.47
N GLN A 96 -0.55 7.75 8.27
CA GLN A 96 -0.18 7.83 9.69
C GLN A 96 -0.65 6.57 10.45
N ALA A 97 -1.71 5.93 9.95
CA ALA A 97 -2.28 4.72 10.53
C ALA A 97 -1.52 3.42 10.14
N MET A 98 -0.30 3.49 9.62
CA MET A 98 0.48 2.29 9.26
C MET A 98 0.65 1.34 10.45
N ALA A 99 0.85 1.86 11.67
CA ALA A 99 0.94 1.07 12.89
C ALA A 99 -0.30 0.20 13.18
N SER A 100 -1.47 0.54 12.61
CA SER A 100 -2.71 -0.22 12.75
C SER A 100 -2.76 -1.48 11.88
N LEU A 101 -1.86 -1.63 10.90
CA LEU A 101 -1.78 -2.79 10.01
C LEU A 101 -1.13 -3.98 10.73
N THR A 102 -1.83 -4.52 11.73
CA THR A 102 -1.30 -5.50 12.69
C THR A 102 -0.76 -6.80 12.09
N SER A 103 -1.17 -7.16 10.87
CA SER A 103 -0.67 -8.37 10.20
C SER A 103 0.43 -8.11 9.18
N LEU A 104 0.81 -6.85 8.94
CA LEU A 104 1.75 -6.48 7.90
C LEU A 104 3.18 -6.91 8.27
N GLN A 105 3.73 -7.82 7.47
CA GLN A 105 5.07 -8.39 7.68
C GLN A 105 6.11 -7.84 6.71
N SER A 106 5.68 -7.36 5.53
CA SER A 106 6.55 -6.90 4.45
C SER A 106 6.03 -5.59 3.84
N LEU A 107 6.89 -4.57 3.80
CA LEU A 107 6.64 -3.31 3.12
C LEU A 107 7.79 -3.05 2.14
N GLN A 108 7.47 -2.98 0.86
CA GLN A 108 8.43 -2.72 -0.21
C GLN A 108 7.98 -1.51 -1.04
N ILE A 109 8.82 -0.49 -1.15
CA ILE A 109 8.50 0.75 -1.86
C ILE A 109 9.67 1.16 -2.76
N SER A 110 9.45 1.12 -4.06
CA SER A 110 10.43 1.54 -5.06
C SER A 110 10.15 2.96 -5.52
N HIS A 111 11.21 3.69 -5.91
CA HIS A 111 11.11 5.10 -6.34
C HIS A 111 10.50 6.05 -5.30
N ALA A 112 10.85 5.89 -4.01
CA ALA A 112 10.30 6.69 -2.91
C ALA A 112 10.94 8.10 -2.77
N ASN A 113 11.05 8.83 -3.88
CA ASN A 113 11.87 10.04 -4.00
C ASN A 113 11.38 11.23 -3.15
N LEU A 114 10.10 11.26 -2.77
CA LEU A 114 9.49 12.36 -2.02
C LEU A 114 9.26 12.06 -0.53
N ILE A 115 9.30 10.78 -0.14
CA ILE A 115 9.08 10.37 1.25
C ILE A 115 10.31 10.75 2.08
N GLN A 116 10.14 11.68 3.02
CA GLN A 116 11.25 12.20 3.84
C GLN A 116 11.38 11.52 5.20
N ALA A 117 10.28 10.97 5.71
CA ALA A 117 10.21 10.28 7.00
C ALA A 117 9.16 9.17 6.94
N LEU A 118 9.35 8.15 7.79
CA LEU A 118 8.34 7.12 8.02
C LEU A 118 7.42 7.51 9.20
N PRO A 119 6.13 7.13 9.16
CA PRO A 119 5.23 7.17 10.31
C PRO A 119 5.63 6.10 11.34
N ASP A 120 4.81 5.88 12.36
CA ASP A 120 4.96 4.69 13.20
C ASP A 120 4.64 3.43 12.38
N ILE A 121 5.51 2.44 12.47
CA ILE A 121 5.47 1.21 11.69
C ILE A 121 4.84 0.09 12.53
N PRO A 122 4.07 -0.86 11.96
CA PRO A 122 3.48 -1.94 12.73
C PRO A 122 4.57 -2.85 13.33
N SER A 123 4.35 -3.30 14.56
CA SER A 123 5.31 -4.16 15.29
C SER A 123 5.47 -5.56 14.69
N SER A 124 4.56 -5.97 13.81
CA SER A 124 4.64 -7.20 13.02
C SER A 124 5.57 -7.10 11.81
N LEU A 125 6.02 -5.89 11.45
CA LEU A 125 6.85 -5.69 10.28
C LEU A 125 8.22 -6.33 10.48
N SER A 126 8.56 -7.27 9.58
CA SER A 126 9.81 -8.02 9.62
C SER A 126 10.72 -7.72 8.44
N ASN A 127 10.16 -7.15 7.36
CA ASN A 127 10.87 -6.76 6.15
C ASN A 127 10.43 -5.35 5.72
N LEU A 128 11.40 -4.44 5.65
CA LEU A 128 11.24 -3.08 5.13
C LEU A 128 12.27 -2.84 4.03
N ARG A 129 11.81 -2.65 2.81
CA ARG A 129 12.67 -2.30 1.68
C ARG A 129 12.19 -1.02 1.03
N MET A 130 13.09 -0.07 0.89
CA MET A 130 12.84 1.16 0.14
C MET A 130 14.04 1.49 -0.73
N ASP A 131 13.79 1.76 -2.01
CA ASP A 131 14.84 2.18 -2.94
C ASP A 131 14.56 3.56 -3.52
N ASN A 132 15.62 4.19 -4.06
CA ASN A 132 15.55 5.49 -4.71
C ASN A 132 14.91 6.57 -3.82
N CYS A 133 15.17 6.50 -2.52
CA CYS A 133 14.50 7.35 -1.54
C CYS A 133 15.00 8.80 -1.52
N HIS A 134 14.21 9.68 -0.89
CA HIS A 134 14.67 11.03 -0.55
C HIS A 134 15.93 11.00 0.34
N SER A 135 16.84 11.95 0.13
CA SER A 135 18.12 11.98 0.85
C SER A 135 17.98 12.13 2.37
N GLU A 136 16.96 12.86 2.83
CA GLU A 136 16.68 13.01 4.27
C GLU A 136 16.20 11.70 4.90
N LEU A 137 15.41 10.89 4.20
CA LEU A 137 15.00 9.57 4.68
C LEU A 137 16.23 8.66 4.85
N LYS A 138 17.11 8.62 3.85
CA LYS A 138 18.35 7.81 3.90
C LYS A 138 19.26 8.23 5.05
N LYS A 139 19.36 9.53 5.34
CA LYS A 139 20.13 10.05 6.48
C LYS A 139 19.47 9.69 7.81
N GLY A 140 18.16 9.90 7.92
CA GLY A 140 17.35 9.62 9.11
C GLY A 140 17.43 8.15 9.54
N TYR A 141 17.31 7.23 8.57
CA TYR A 141 17.25 5.80 8.81
C TYR A 141 18.55 5.05 8.45
N LYS A 142 19.68 5.75 8.39
CA LYS A 142 20.98 5.11 8.16
C LYS A 142 21.29 4.13 9.30
N LYS A 143 21.49 2.85 8.95
CA LYS A 143 21.77 1.78 9.91
C LYS A 143 22.80 2.14 10.98
N ASN A 144 22.40 2.08 12.25
CA ASN A 144 23.21 2.38 13.44
C ASN A 144 23.78 3.81 13.54
N VAL A 145 23.33 4.75 12.72
CA VAL A 145 23.88 6.12 12.66
C VAL A 145 22.80 7.19 12.62
N GLY A 146 21.76 6.95 11.83
CA GLY A 146 20.68 7.91 11.62
C GLY A 146 19.83 8.10 12.89
N PRO A 147 19.34 9.32 13.14
CA PRO A 147 18.55 9.64 14.33
C PRO A 147 17.26 8.84 14.45
N ASP A 148 16.69 8.37 13.35
CA ASP A 148 15.45 7.62 13.30
C ASP A 148 15.67 6.09 13.23
N TRP A 149 16.91 5.61 13.17
CA TRP A 149 17.21 4.18 13.09
C TRP A 149 16.55 3.38 14.20
N THR A 150 16.47 3.93 15.41
CA THR A 150 15.86 3.25 16.58
C THR A 150 14.38 2.94 16.38
N LYS A 151 13.67 3.64 15.48
CA LYS A 151 12.26 3.38 15.17
C LYS A 151 12.06 2.09 14.37
N ILE A 152 13.09 1.62 13.68
CA ILE A 152 13.04 0.45 12.80
C ILE A 152 14.10 -0.61 13.17
N ALA A 153 14.83 -0.42 14.28
CA ALA A 153 15.93 -1.28 14.68
C ALA A 153 15.48 -2.71 15.03
N ASP A 154 14.21 -2.88 15.42
CA ASP A 154 13.62 -4.18 15.75
C ASP A 154 13.17 -4.97 14.50
N ILE A 155 13.16 -4.35 13.31
CA ILE A 155 12.81 -5.01 12.06
C ILE A 155 13.98 -5.89 11.61
N ARG A 156 13.67 -7.15 11.28
CA ARG A 156 14.68 -8.18 10.96
C ARG A 156 15.46 -7.89 9.68
N ASP A 157 14.77 -7.51 8.61
CA ASP A 157 15.35 -7.19 7.31
C ASP A 157 15.01 -5.75 6.92
N VAL A 158 16.02 -4.90 6.82
CA VAL A 158 15.88 -3.48 6.51
C VAL A 158 16.88 -3.09 5.45
N ASP A 159 16.38 -2.58 4.35
CA ASP A 159 17.16 -1.98 3.28
C ASP A 159 16.52 -0.65 2.85
N ILE A 160 17.23 0.46 3.04
CA ILE A 160 16.81 1.81 2.63
C ILE A 160 17.96 2.40 1.82
N CYS A 161 17.85 2.30 0.49
CA CYS A 161 18.96 2.52 -0.45
C CYS A 161 18.81 3.72 -1.38
#